data_AF-A0A519HC29-F1
#
_entry.id   AF-A0A519HC29-F1
#
_cell.length_a   1.000
_cell.length_b   1.000
_cell.length_c   1.000
_cell.angle_alpha   90.00
_cell.angle_beta   90.00
_cell.angle_gamma   90.00
#
_symmetry.space_group_name_H-M   'P 1'
#
loop_
_entity.id
_entity.type
_entity.pdbx_description
1 polymer ?
#
loop_
_entity_poly.entity_id
_entity_poly.type
_entity_poly.pdbx_seq_one_letter_code
_entity_poly.pdbx_strand_id
1 'polypeptide(L)'
;MHAARHLLLITLALLCGLAQAASSYTFRSDSFAWETAANTLTWDRSCTSYPGDDDKATITLTGGFKFRFAGVDHTTVRVLTNGGLQFGTDTGFFRTYTNTALPAGAAGTQSGCTAAATTNVILAYWTDLNPSQNGSGGVTWQQKGTAPNRYLVVSWNGVYQYNTSTPYTFQIILYESAAGVNGEFKFQYGNANASGSNATIGVQISSTDTTQYSYNSGYNANGSAIRWFVPNGTPTRRAEYRFDEYSYTGRVGEVLDSTTNSNNGVRVGTASTVAGGYVCRGLSVPANTTSASHAVDTLLDVNSGIGDKGAVTFWYAANTTWNNSAAMLLDATTSTSRPFFLVRQADGSLRATIADGNGALLSATTGAQNVAAGAWRHIAISWRLATGTGQSSLRIYINGLQVGAATTTTTGSL
;
A
#
# COMPACT_ATOMS: atom_id res chain seq x y z
N MET A 1 -1.10 32.69 56.56
CA MET A 1 -1.87 33.15 55.38
C MET A 1 -0.97 33.12 54.17
N HIS A 2 -1.47 32.61 53.04
CA HIS A 2 -0.84 32.41 51.71
C HIS A 2 0.18 31.25 51.64
N ALA A 3 -0.10 30.05 51.12
CA ALA A 3 -0.76 29.53 49.91
C ALA A 3 0.09 29.60 48.62
N ALA A 4 0.04 28.48 47.87
CA ALA A 4 0.60 28.15 46.53
C ALA A 4 2.01 27.51 46.52
N ARG A 5 2.18 26.18 46.50
CA ARG A 5 2.02 25.20 45.38
C ARG A 5 2.73 25.62 44.08
N HIS A 6 3.89 25.03 43.79
CA HIS A 6 4.32 24.78 42.41
C HIS A 6 4.94 23.38 42.28
N LEU A 7 4.15 22.50 41.64
CA LEU A 7 4.51 21.22 41.08
C LEU A 7 5.19 21.50 39.73
N LEU A 8 6.46 21.12 39.57
CA LEU A 8 7.17 21.29 38.30
C LEU A 8 6.75 20.14 37.35
N LEU A 9 5.86 20.44 36.40
CA LEU A 9 5.54 19.55 35.29
C LEU A 9 6.74 19.48 34.33
N ILE A 10 7.20 18.26 34.09
CA ILE A 10 8.08 17.90 32.98
C ILE A 10 7.24 17.91 31.71
N THR A 11 7.49 18.84 30.79
CA THR A 11 6.95 18.77 29.43
C THR A 11 8.06 18.44 28.43
N LEU A 12 7.92 17.22 27.93
CA LEU A 12 8.59 16.52 26.87
C LEU A 12 8.58 17.32 25.54
N ALA A 13 9.75 17.50 24.93
CA ALA A 13 9.86 17.95 23.53
C ALA A 13 10.92 17.11 22.80
N LEU A 14 10.52 15.92 22.36
CA LEU A 14 11.18 15.20 21.26
C LEU A 14 10.21 15.14 20.08
N LEU A 15 10.13 16.25 19.36
CA LEU A 15 9.54 16.33 18.03
C LEU A 15 10.65 16.04 17.02
N CYS A 16 10.79 14.78 16.62
CA CYS A 16 11.30 14.44 15.28
C CYS A 16 10.83 13.02 14.90
N GLY A 17 9.52 12.86 14.80
CA GLY A 17 8.93 11.78 14.02
C GLY A 17 8.60 12.35 12.64
N LEU A 18 9.37 11.97 11.62
CA LEU A 18 8.82 11.97 10.27
C LEU A 18 7.63 11.02 10.30
N ALA A 19 6.42 11.56 10.37
CA ALA A 19 5.20 10.80 10.16
C ALA A 19 5.23 10.35 8.70
N GLN A 20 5.77 9.15 8.44
CA GLN A 20 5.57 8.49 7.17
C GLN A 20 4.10 8.08 7.10
N ALA A 21 3.45 8.62 6.07
CA ALA A 21 2.06 8.44 5.72
C ALA A 21 1.63 6.96 5.78
N ALA A 22 0.63 6.64 6.61
CA ALA A 22 -0.14 5.43 6.40
C ALA A 22 -1.08 5.68 5.22
N SER A 23 -0.88 4.94 4.12
CA SER A 23 -1.75 5.01 2.94
C SER A 23 -3.05 4.27 3.21
N SER A 24 -4.19 4.97 3.18
CA SER A 24 -5.50 4.35 3.46
C SER A 24 -5.94 3.40 2.35
N TYR A 25 -5.69 3.77 1.08
CA TYR A 25 -5.92 2.86 -0.04
C TYR A 25 -4.70 1.98 -0.28
N THR A 26 -4.94 0.76 -0.74
CA THR A 26 -3.94 -0.15 -1.28
C THR A 26 -4.47 -0.78 -2.56
N PHE A 27 -3.64 -1.57 -3.23
CA PHE A 27 -3.97 -2.16 -4.52
C PHE A 27 -3.57 -3.63 -4.62
N ARG A 28 -4.23 -4.32 -5.55
CA ARG A 28 -3.93 -5.67 -6.00
C ARG A 28 -4.20 -5.78 -7.50
N SER A 29 -3.51 -6.69 -8.19
CA SER A 29 -3.92 -7.09 -9.53
C SER A 29 -5.34 -7.66 -9.51
N ASP A 30 -6.06 -7.47 -10.61
CA ASP A 30 -7.43 -7.94 -10.79
C ASP A 30 -7.64 -8.46 -12.22
N SER A 31 -8.76 -9.12 -12.46
CA SER A 31 -9.13 -9.56 -13.81
C SER A 31 -9.46 -8.36 -14.69
N PHE A 32 -8.90 -8.40 -15.90
CA PHE A 32 -9.26 -7.50 -16.99
C PHE A 32 -10.55 -7.98 -17.64
N ALA A 33 -11.53 -7.09 -17.70
CA ALA A 33 -12.80 -7.23 -18.38
C ALA A 33 -13.28 -5.83 -18.78
N TRP A 34 -13.05 -5.43 -20.02
CA TRP A 34 -13.36 -4.08 -20.49
C TRP A 34 -14.86 -3.79 -20.37
N GLU A 35 -15.20 -2.57 -19.97
CA GLU A 35 -16.58 -2.13 -19.76
C GLU A 35 -16.91 -1.05 -20.78
N THR A 36 -17.99 -1.23 -21.51
CA THR A 36 -18.46 -0.20 -22.44
C THR A 36 -19.23 0.89 -21.69
N ALA A 37 -19.08 2.13 -22.16
CA ALA A 37 -19.74 3.32 -21.65
C ALA A 37 -20.25 4.16 -22.83
N ALA A 38 -21.55 4.47 -22.84
CA ALA A 38 -22.22 5.06 -24.00
C ALA A 38 -22.26 6.60 -24.01
N ASN A 39 -22.17 7.28 -22.86
CA ASN A 39 -22.38 8.73 -22.82
C ASN A 39 -21.06 9.46 -23.05
N THR A 40 -20.97 10.28 -24.09
CA THR A 40 -19.83 11.18 -24.29
C THR A 40 -19.82 12.27 -23.23
N LEU A 41 -18.65 12.52 -22.65
CA LEU A 41 -18.47 13.57 -21.67
C LEU A 41 -18.46 14.94 -22.35
N THR A 42 -19.12 15.92 -21.75
CA THR A 42 -19.09 17.32 -22.18
C THR A 42 -18.22 18.11 -21.21
N TRP A 43 -17.13 18.69 -21.70
CA TRP A 43 -16.18 19.47 -20.89
C TRP A 43 -16.75 20.83 -20.47
N ASP A 44 -16.41 21.26 -19.25
CA ASP A 44 -16.89 22.52 -18.67
C ASP A 44 -16.34 23.74 -19.42
N ARG A 45 -15.14 23.64 -20.03
CA ARG A 45 -14.50 24.71 -20.79
C ARG A 45 -14.30 25.99 -19.99
N SER A 46 -14.09 25.84 -18.68
CA SER A 46 -14.00 26.94 -17.73
C SER A 46 -12.83 26.77 -16.77
N CYS A 47 -12.33 27.89 -16.26
CA CYS A 47 -11.20 27.90 -15.33
C CYS A 47 -9.96 27.17 -15.84
N THR A 48 -9.72 27.23 -17.14
CA THR A 48 -8.53 26.77 -17.86
C THR A 48 -8.18 27.76 -18.98
N SER A 49 -6.95 27.71 -19.48
CA SER A 49 -6.56 28.37 -20.72
C SER A 49 -6.66 27.46 -21.95
N TYR A 50 -6.96 26.17 -21.74
CA TYR A 50 -7.00 25.15 -22.78
C TYR A 50 -8.34 24.38 -22.77
N PRO A 51 -9.44 24.98 -23.27
CA PRO A 51 -10.78 24.40 -23.17
C PRO A 51 -10.94 23.05 -23.91
N GLY A 52 -11.27 22.00 -23.16
CA GLY A 52 -11.37 20.61 -23.64
C GLY A 52 -10.04 19.84 -23.69
N ASP A 53 -8.95 20.46 -23.24
CA ASP A 53 -7.65 19.86 -22.93
C ASP A 53 -7.46 19.90 -21.42
N ASP A 54 -6.65 20.73 -20.78
CA ASP A 54 -6.59 20.88 -19.31
C ASP A 54 -7.91 21.33 -18.66
N ASP A 55 -8.89 20.44 -18.56
CA ASP A 55 -10.29 20.75 -18.33
C ASP A 55 -10.93 19.67 -17.45
N LYS A 56 -12.18 19.91 -17.07
CA LYS A 56 -12.95 19.05 -16.18
C LYS A 56 -14.38 18.93 -16.66
N ALA A 57 -15.05 17.89 -16.18
CA ALA A 57 -16.51 17.79 -16.23
C ALA A 57 -17.01 17.09 -14.97
N THR A 58 -18.21 17.43 -14.51
CA THR A 58 -18.80 16.81 -13.32
C THR A 58 -19.90 15.81 -13.70
N ILE A 59 -19.76 14.57 -13.25
CA ILE A 59 -20.82 13.55 -13.32
C ILE A 59 -21.60 13.58 -12.01
N THR A 60 -22.93 13.66 -12.10
CA THR A 60 -23.84 13.48 -10.96
C THR A 60 -24.31 12.02 -10.91
N LEU A 61 -24.07 11.35 -9.78
CA LEU A 61 -24.52 9.98 -9.53
C LEU A 61 -26.02 9.98 -9.19
N THR A 62 -26.76 9.03 -9.74
CA THR A 62 -28.23 9.02 -9.67
C THR A 62 -28.77 7.72 -9.08
N GLY A 63 -30.08 7.69 -8.80
CA GLY A 63 -30.76 6.51 -8.25
C GLY A 63 -30.36 6.16 -6.82
N GLY A 64 -29.66 7.05 -6.10
CA GLY A 64 -29.14 6.80 -4.77
C GLY A 64 -27.75 6.14 -4.74
N PHE A 65 -27.04 6.04 -5.87
CA PHE A 65 -25.65 5.61 -5.87
C PHE A 65 -24.78 6.73 -5.28
N LYS A 66 -23.99 6.37 -4.28
CA LYS A 66 -22.94 7.23 -3.70
C LYS A 66 -21.63 6.46 -3.76
N PHE A 67 -20.55 7.14 -4.11
CA PHE A 67 -19.23 6.56 -3.99
C PHE A 67 -18.57 7.10 -2.72
N ARG A 68 -18.30 6.21 -1.76
CA ARG A 68 -17.62 6.59 -0.51
C ARG A 68 -16.12 6.59 -0.73
N PHE A 69 -15.48 7.74 -0.64
CA PHE A 69 -14.04 7.89 -0.84
C PHE A 69 -13.43 8.58 0.37
N ALA A 70 -12.37 7.99 0.93
CA ALA A 70 -11.67 8.51 2.11
C ALA A 70 -12.61 8.85 3.30
N GLY A 71 -13.64 8.04 3.52
CA GLY A 71 -14.60 8.25 4.61
C GLY A 71 -15.64 9.33 4.33
N VAL A 72 -15.81 9.78 3.09
CA VAL A 72 -16.84 10.75 2.70
C VAL A 72 -17.69 10.17 1.57
N ASP A 73 -19.02 10.31 1.68
CA ASP A 73 -19.93 9.89 0.62
C ASP A 73 -20.04 10.99 -0.44
N HIS A 74 -19.74 10.65 -1.68
CA HIS A 74 -19.85 11.56 -2.81
C HIS A 74 -21.00 11.17 -3.73
N THR A 75 -21.84 12.15 -4.05
CA THR A 75 -22.91 12.06 -5.06
C THR A 75 -22.48 12.61 -6.43
N THR A 76 -21.27 13.15 -6.52
CA THR A 76 -20.70 13.71 -7.75
C THR A 76 -19.24 13.34 -7.84
N VAL A 77 -18.74 13.18 -9.05
CA VAL A 77 -17.30 13.02 -9.33
C VAL A 77 -16.90 13.92 -10.47
N ARG A 78 -15.73 14.55 -10.34
CA ARG A 78 -15.14 15.38 -11.38
C ARG A 78 -14.18 14.53 -12.21
N VAL A 79 -14.45 14.41 -13.50
CA VAL A 79 -13.56 13.79 -14.47
C VAL A 79 -12.56 14.83 -14.95
N LEU A 80 -11.28 14.46 -15.02
CA LEU A 80 -10.18 15.29 -15.49
C LEU A 80 -9.73 14.75 -16.85
N THR A 81 -9.56 15.62 -17.83
CA THR A 81 -9.07 15.24 -19.17
C THR A 81 -7.80 14.41 -19.15
N ASN A 82 -6.86 14.81 -18.29
CA ASN A 82 -5.55 14.19 -18.06
C ASN A 82 -5.63 12.84 -17.32
N GLY A 83 -6.69 12.04 -17.46
CA GLY A 83 -6.69 10.63 -17.02
C GLY A 83 -6.92 10.38 -15.53
N GLY A 84 -7.68 11.26 -14.86
CA GLY A 84 -7.97 11.15 -13.44
C GLY A 84 -9.39 11.53 -13.04
N LEU A 85 -9.74 11.26 -11.79
CA LEU A 85 -10.97 11.70 -11.13
C LEU A 85 -10.64 12.49 -9.86
N GLN A 86 -11.47 13.47 -9.51
CA GLN A 86 -11.42 14.22 -8.26
C GLN A 86 -12.78 14.19 -7.54
N PHE A 87 -12.74 14.03 -6.22
CA PHE A 87 -13.92 14.04 -5.36
C PHE A 87 -13.96 15.28 -4.46
N GLY A 88 -15.17 15.79 -4.23
CA GLY A 88 -15.40 16.97 -3.40
C GLY A 88 -14.99 18.29 -4.08
N THR A 89 -14.48 19.21 -3.26
CA THR A 89 -14.15 20.59 -3.66
C THR A 89 -13.14 20.60 -4.81
N ASP A 90 -13.34 21.50 -5.78
CA ASP A 90 -12.36 21.74 -6.85
C ASP A 90 -11.06 22.29 -6.25
N THR A 91 -9.93 21.64 -6.54
CA THR A 91 -8.60 22.13 -6.14
C THR A 91 -7.88 22.87 -7.28
N GLY A 92 -8.45 22.88 -8.48
CA GLY A 92 -7.78 23.35 -9.69
C GLY A 92 -6.86 22.31 -10.35
N PHE A 93 -6.76 21.09 -9.81
CA PHE A 93 -5.76 20.11 -10.23
C PHE A 93 -5.85 19.72 -11.70
N PHE A 94 -7.03 19.81 -12.33
CA PHE A 94 -7.23 19.58 -13.77
C PHE A 94 -6.35 20.47 -14.68
N ARG A 95 -5.83 21.60 -14.18
CA ARG A 95 -4.86 22.46 -14.88
C ARG A 95 -3.41 21.99 -14.79
N THR A 96 -3.15 20.93 -14.04
CA THR A 96 -1.81 20.36 -13.92
C THR A 96 -1.70 19.28 -14.99
N TYR A 97 -0.70 19.44 -15.87
CA TYR A 97 -0.45 18.56 -17.02
C TYR A 97 0.92 17.87 -16.96
N THR A 98 1.84 18.36 -16.12
CA THR A 98 3.16 17.75 -15.97
C THR A 98 3.15 16.67 -14.90
N ASN A 99 3.55 15.44 -15.28
CA ASN A 99 3.67 14.33 -14.35
C ASN A 99 4.52 14.67 -13.12
N THR A 100 4.05 14.31 -11.93
CA THR A 100 4.76 14.44 -10.66
C THR A 100 4.59 13.17 -9.85
N ALA A 101 5.58 12.83 -9.03
CA ALA A 101 5.40 11.79 -8.02
C ALA A 101 4.30 12.18 -7.03
N LEU A 102 3.68 11.18 -6.39
CA LEU A 102 2.73 11.45 -5.30
C LEU A 102 3.48 11.63 -3.98
N PRO A 103 3.09 12.56 -3.10
CA PRO A 103 1.96 13.48 -3.27
C PRO A 103 2.22 14.59 -4.31
N ALA A 104 1.25 14.79 -5.21
CA ALA A 104 1.18 15.95 -6.10
C ALA A 104 0.92 17.23 -5.29
N GLY A 105 1.56 18.32 -5.72
CA GLY A 105 1.50 19.62 -5.08
C GLY A 105 0.19 20.39 -5.29
N ALA A 106 0.20 21.69 -5.04
CA ALA A 106 -0.93 22.56 -5.33
C ALA A 106 -1.04 22.87 -6.83
N ALA A 107 -2.26 23.07 -7.31
CA ALA A 107 -2.51 23.45 -8.69
C ALA A 107 -1.95 24.85 -9.02
N GLY A 108 -1.64 25.07 -10.30
CA GLY A 108 -1.30 26.40 -10.81
C GLY A 108 -2.43 27.42 -10.64
N THR A 109 -2.06 28.66 -10.35
CA THR A 109 -3.00 29.78 -10.17
C THR A 109 -3.60 30.22 -11.50
N GLN A 110 -4.91 30.41 -11.53
CA GLN A 110 -5.62 31.08 -12.62
C GLN A 110 -6.58 32.10 -12.01
N SER A 111 -6.58 33.32 -12.55
CA SER A 111 -7.42 34.41 -12.03
C SER A 111 -8.90 34.01 -11.99
N GLY A 112 -9.55 34.25 -10.86
CA GLY A 112 -10.96 33.92 -10.64
C GLY A 112 -11.24 32.42 -10.42
N CYS A 113 -10.22 31.58 -10.32
CA CYS A 113 -10.37 30.13 -10.20
C CYS A 113 -9.62 29.56 -8.99
N THR A 114 -10.20 28.52 -8.39
CA THR A 114 -9.59 27.86 -7.23
C THR A 114 -8.25 27.23 -7.58
N ALA A 115 -7.23 27.48 -6.77
CA ALA A 115 -5.95 26.79 -6.81
C ALA A 115 -5.58 26.40 -5.37
N ALA A 116 -5.56 25.10 -5.09
CA ALA A 116 -5.35 24.56 -3.76
C ALA A 116 -4.47 23.30 -3.81
N ALA A 117 -4.05 22.82 -2.64
CA ALA A 117 -3.36 21.54 -2.51
C ALA A 117 -4.19 20.41 -3.14
N THR A 118 -3.53 19.51 -3.85
CA THR A 118 -4.21 18.36 -4.47
C THR A 118 -4.71 17.42 -3.39
N THR A 119 -6.01 17.14 -3.41
CA THR A 119 -6.67 16.23 -2.47
C THR A 119 -7.75 15.45 -3.19
N ASN A 120 -8.03 14.26 -2.66
CA ASN A 120 -9.08 13.36 -3.10
C ASN A 120 -9.06 13.04 -4.61
N VAL A 121 -7.89 12.68 -5.14
CA VAL A 121 -7.71 12.30 -6.55
C VAL A 121 -7.41 10.82 -6.73
N ILE A 122 -7.91 10.27 -7.83
CA ILE A 122 -7.61 8.94 -8.34
C ILE A 122 -7.04 9.12 -9.75
N LEU A 123 -5.83 8.61 -9.99
CA LEU A 123 -5.06 8.81 -11.22
C LEU A 123 -4.80 7.46 -11.88
N ALA A 124 -5.56 7.12 -12.93
CA ALA A 124 -5.40 5.83 -13.61
C ALA A 124 -4.24 5.86 -14.61
N TYR A 125 -4.13 6.95 -15.36
CA TYR A 125 -3.04 7.18 -16.28
C TYR A 125 -2.85 8.68 -16.42
N TRP A 126 -2.42 9.32 -15.33
CA TRP A 126 -2.35 10.78 -15.34
C TRP A 126 -1.13 11.27 -16.12
N THR A 127 -1.41 11.93 -17.22
CA THR A 127 -0.46 12.50 -18.18
C THR A 127 -1.17 13.59 -18.98
N ASP A 128 -0.40 14.39 -19.70
CA ASP A 128 -0.89 15.47 -20.57
C ASP A 128 -1.68 14.90 -21.76
N LEU A 129 -3.01 14.83 -21.64
CA LEU A 129 -3.91 14.21 -22.61
C LEU A 129 -4.88 15.25 -23.16
N ASN A 130 -5.11 15.22 -24.47
CA ASN A 130 -6.03 16.14 -25.13
C ASN A 130 -7.22 15.41 -25.78
N PRO A 131 -8.34 15.22 -25.05
CA PRO A 131 -9.57 14.64 -25.58
C PRO A 131 -10.21 15.42 -26.73
N SER A 132 -9.92 16.72 -26.85
CA SER A 132 -10.49 17.58 -27.91
C SER A 132 -9.62 17.65 -29.16
N GLN A 133 -8.41 17.06 -29.15
CA GLN A 133 -7.54 17.01 -30.31
C GLN A 133 -8.20 16.19 -31.42
N ASN A 134 -8.08 16.67 -32.67
CA ASN A 134 -8.57 15.93 -33.83
C ASN A 134 -7.91 14.53 -33.90
N GLY A 135 -8.75 13.49 -34.01
CA GLY A 135 -8.32 12.09 -34.00
C GLY A 135 -8.33 11.41 -32.62
N SER A 136 -8.43 12.16 -31.52
CA SER A 136 -8.69 11.58 -30.19
C SER A 136 -10.08 10.93 -30.16
N GLY A 137 -10.21 9.74 -29.57
CA GLY A 137 -11.52 9.07 -29.44
C GLY A 137 -12.37 9.53 -28.23
N GLY A 138 -11.89 10.54 -27.49
CA GLY A 138 -12.64 11.22 -26.43
C GLY A 138 -12.83 10.42 -25.13
N VAL A 139 -13.67 10.96 -24.24
CA VAL A 139 -13.98 10.36 -22.93
C VAL A 139 -15.47 10.03 -22.85
N THR A 140 -15.80 8.81 -22.43
CA THR A 140 -17.17 8.36 -22.21
C THR A 140 -17.40 7.91 -20.78
N TRP A 141 -18.66 7.90 -20.34
CA TRP A 141 -19.03 7.45 -19.01
C TRP A 141 -20.43 6.80 -18.99
N GLN A 142 -20.67 5.93 -18.00
CA GLN A 142 -22.00 5.36 -17.77
C GLN A 142 -22.15 4.82 -16.36
N GLN A 143 -23.27 5.15 -15.69
CA GLN A 143 -23.70 4.43 -14.49
C GLN A 143 -24.47 3.18 -14.89
N LYS A 144 -24.09 2.03 -14.34
CA LYS A 144 -24.59 0.70 -14.69
C LYS A 144 -24.92 -0.11 -13.43
N GLY A 145 -25.60 -1.24 -13.62
CA GLY A 145 -26.03 -2.13 -12.55
C GLY A 145 -27.27 -1.63 -11.78
N THR A 146 -27.66 -2.40 -10.78
CA THR A 146 -28.78 -2.11 -9.87
C THR A 146 -28.32 -2.25 -8.43
N ALA A 147 -28.93 -1.52 -7.49
CA ALA A 147 -28.55 -1.62 -6.08
C ALA A 147 -28.67 -3.08 -5.59
N PRO A 148 -27.74 -3.56 -4.75
CA PRO A 148 -26.57 -2.87 -4.17
C PRO A 148 -25.27 -3.02 -4.99
N ASN A 149 -25.36 -3.37 -6.28
CA ASN A 149 -24.23 -3.67 -7.17
C ASN A 149 -24.14 -2.68 -8.34
N ARG A 150 -24.31 -1.38 -8.08
CA ARG A 150 -24.14 -0.33 -9.09
C ARG A 150 -22.66 0.00 -9.28
N TYR A 151 -22.33 0.55 -10.44
CA TYR A 151 -21.00 1.03 -10.71
C TYR A 151 -21.03 2.17 -11.73
N LEU A 152 -20.02 3.04 -11.67
CA LEU A 152 -19.76 4.06 -12.69
C LEU A 152 -18.51 3.64 -13.45
N VAL A 153 -18.58 3.59 -14.77
CA VAL A 153 -17.42 3.49 -15.66
C VAL A 153 -17.14 4.84 -16.29
N VAL A 154 -15.86 5.25 -16.33
CA VAL A 154 -15.35 6.41 -17.07
C VAL A 154 -14.15 5.95 -17.89
N SER A 155 -14.21 6.13 -19.21
CA SER A 155 -13.26 5.56 -20.16
C SER A 155 -12.65 6.64 -21.05
N TRP A 156 -11.32 6.67 -21.12
CA TRP A 156 -10.55 7.42 -22.11
C TRP A 156 -10.31 6.50 -23.30
N ASN A 157 -10.90 6.81 -24.44
CA ASN A 157 -10.99 5.90 -25.58
C ASN A 157 -9.99 6.35 -26.66
N GLY A 158 -8.74 5.89 -26.60
CA GLY A 158 -7.72 6.30 -27.55
C GLY A 158 -7.50 7.82 -27.57
N VAL A 159 -7.46 8.43 -26.38
CA VAL A 159 -7.18 9.87 -26.24
C VAL A 159 -5.70 10.10 -26.53
N TYR A 160 -5.40 11.05 -27.40
CA TYR A 160 -4.02 11.39 -27.72
C TYR A 160 -3.35 12.12 -26.55
N GLN A 161 -2.09 11.79 -26.31
CA GLN A 161 -1.21 12.67 -25.55
C GLN A 161 -1.07 14.01 -26.30
N TYR A 162 -1.07 15.10 -25.54
CA TYR A 162 -1.00 16.46 -26.07
C TYR A 162 0.11 16.61 -27.13
N ASN A 163 -0.26 17.19 -28.27
CA ASN A 163 0.64 17.45 -29.40
C ASN A 163 1.34 16.20 -29.97
N THR A 164 0.73 15.03 -29.80
CA THR A 164 1.17 13.77 -30.42
C THR A 164 -0.02 13.06 -31.08
N SER A 165 0.22 11.93 -31.74
CA SER A 165 -0.82 11.02 -32.23
C SER A 165 -0.85 9.69 -31.47
N THR A 166 -0.20 9.62 -30.31
CA THR A 166 -0.12 8.38 -29.51
C THR A 166 -1.40 8.20 -28.70
N PRO A 167 -2.25 7.19 -28.99
CA PRO A 167 -3.50 7.01 -28.28
C PRO A 167 -3.33 6.26 -26.95
N TYR A 168 -4.05 6.68 -25.93
CA TYR A 168 -4.15 5.99 -24.65
C TYR A 168 -5.57 5.52 -24.41
N THR A 169 -5.71 4.23 -24.09
CA THR A 169 -7.01 3.61 -23.81
C THR A 169 -6.98 3.00 -22.41
N PHE A 170 -7.74 3.59 -21.49
CA PHE A 170 -7.87 3.11 -20.12
C PHE A 170 -9.20 3.58 -19.51
N GLN A 171 -9.58 2.97 -18.40
CA GLN A 171 -10.81 3.34 -17.70
C GLN A 171 -10.70 3.22 -16.18
N ILE A 172 -11.53 4.00 -15.50
CA ILE A 172 -11.76 3.92 -14.06
C ILE A 172 -13.18 3.41 -13.84
N ILE A 173 -13.32 2.38 -13.01
CA ILE A 173 -14.62 1.87 -12.58
C ILE A 173 -14.76 2.04 -11.08
N LEU A 174 -15.77 2.79 -10.64
CA LEU A 174 -16.12 3.00 -9.24
C LEU A 174 -17.27 2.05 -8.87
N TYR A 175 -17.11 1.26 -7.81
CA TYR A 175 -18.12 0.30 -7.38
C TYR A 175 -18.92 0.82 -6.19
N GLU A 176 -20.22 0.53 -6.17
CA GLU A 176 -21.06 0.70 -4.99
C GLU A 176 -20.52 -0.12 -3.81
N SER A 177 -20.59 0.47 -2.63
CA SER A 177 -20.19 -0.15 -1.37
C SER A 177 -21.34 -0.14 -0.37
N ALA A 178 -21.24 -1.04 0.60
CA ALA A 178 -22.12 -1.01 1.76
C ALA A 178 -21.96 0.31 2.53
N ALA A 179 -23.03 0.73 3.23
CA ALA A 179 -23.02 1.94 4.03
C ALA A 179 -21.83 1.97 5.01
N GLY A 180 -21.12 3.10 5.06
CA GLY A 180 -19.94 3.28 5.91
C GLY A 180 -18.63 2.66 5.37
N VAL A 181 -18.70 1.78 4.36
CA VAL A 181 -17.53 1.14 3.76
C VAL A 181 -17.00 1.99 2.60
N ASN A 182 -15.69 2.27 2.59
CA ASN A 182 -15.06 2.94 1.45
C ASN A 182 -15.25 2.12 0.17
N GLY A 183 -15.59 2.81 -0.92
CA GLY A 183 -15.75 2.24 -2.25
C GLY A 183 -14.44 1.68 -2.77
N GLU A 184 -14.52 0.50 -3.38
CA GLU A 184 -13.45 -0.04 -4.19
C GLU A 184 -13.54 0.54 -5.62
N PHE A 185 -12.42 0.58 -6.32
CA PHE A 185 -12.38 0.99 -7.72
C PHE A 185 -11.32 0.21 -8.50
N LYS A 186 -11.48 0.19 -9.81
CA LYS A 186 -10.62 -0.57 -10.73
C LYS A 186 -10.06 0.34 -11.81
N PHE A 187 -8.76 0.21 -12.08
CA PHE A 187 -8.14 0.70 -13.31
C PHE A 187 -8.03 -0.44 -14.30
N GLN A 188 -8.33 -0.19 -15.56
CA GLN A 188 -8.11 -1.14 -16.65
C GLN A 188 -7.43 -0.45 -17.81
N TYR A 189 -6.50 -1.14 -18.46
CA TYR A 189 -5.69 -0.60 -19.55
C TYR A 189 -5.92 -1.41 -20.82
N GLY A 190 -6.47 -0.78 -21.85
CA GLY A 190 -6.96 -1.42 -23.07
C GLY A 190 -6.00 -1.36 -24.24
N ASN A 191 -4.83 -0.73 -24.11
CA ASN A 191 -3.82 -0.73 -25.15
C ASN A 191 -2.37 -0.75 -24.60
N ALA A 192 -1.42 -1.04 -25.47
CA ALA A 192 0.00 -1.15 -25.13
C ALA A 192 0.68 0.18 -24.79
N ASN A 193 0.10 1.31 -25.22
CA ASN A 193 0.65 2.62 -24.92
C ASN A 193 0.50 2.99 -23.44
N ALA A 194 -0.52 2.46 -22.77
CA ALA A 194 -0.77 2.71 -21.34
C ALA A 194 0.22 1.97 -20.41
N SER A 195 1.52 1.99 -20.72
CA SER A 195 2.60 1.27 -20.04
C SER A 195 3.08 1.90 -18.71
N GLY A 196 2.55 3.05 -18.31
CA GLY A 196 2.98 3.79 -17.12
C GLY A 196 4.35 4.47 -17.24
N SER A 197 5.05 4.32 -18.38
CA SER A 197 6.35 4.98 -18.60
C SER A 197 6.24 6.49 -18.75
N ASN A 198 5.04 7.00 -19.04
CA ASN A 198 4.74 8.43 -19.14
C ASN A 198 3.46 8.78 -18.38
N ALA A 199 3.31 8.28 -17.15
CA ALA A 199 2.16 8.59 -16.31
C ALA A 199 2.51 8.64 -14.82
N THR A 200 1.71 9.37 -14.05
CA THR A 200 1.52 9.11 -12.62
C THR A 200 0.28 8.24 -12.44
N ILE A 201 0.43 7.14 -11.72
CA ILE A 201 -0.64 6.19 -11.43
C ILE A 201 -0.72 6.00 -9.93
N GLY A 202 -1.90 6.24 -9.36
CA GLY A 202 -2.07 6.16 -7.91
C GLY A 202 -3.28 6.89 -7.39
N VAL A 203 -3.26 7.12 -6.08
CA VAL A 203 -4.35 7.69 -5.29
C VAL A 203 -3.75 8.68 -4.31
N GLN A 204 -4.38 9.84 -4.17
CA GLN A 204 -3.99 10.83 -3.18
C GLN A 204 -5.25 11.37 -2.48
N ILE A 205 -5.36 11.07 -1.20
CA ILE A 205 -6.40 11.64 -0.33
C ILE A 205 -5.93 13.01 0.14
N SER A 206 -4.69 13.07 0.64
CA SER A 206 -4.06 14.29 1.13
C SER A 206 -2.55 14.27 0.87
N SER A 207 -1.84 15.35 1.20
CA SER A 207 -0.37 15.37 1.14
C SER A 207 0.32 14.36 2.06
N THR A 208 -0.41 13.76 3.02
CA THR A 208 0.11 12.77 3.97
C THR A 208 -0.61 11.43 3.88
N ASP A 209 -1.43 11.21 2.85
CA ASP A 209 -2.12 9.93 2.62
C ASP A 209 -2.22 9.71 1.11
N THR A 210 -1.24 8.98 0.59
CA THR A 210 -1.08 8.69 -0.83
C THR A 210 -0.60 7.28 -1.07
N THR A 211 -1.07 6.67 -2.15
CA THR A 211 -0.55 5.43 -2.68
C THR A 211 -0.07 5.66 -4.10
N GLN A 212 1.23 5.50 -4.34
CA GLN A 212 1.79 5.58 -5.68
C GLN A 212 1.99 4.17 -6.22
N TYR A 213 1.36 3.87 -7.36
CA TYR A 213 1.58 2.63 -8.08
C TYR A 213 2.75 2.76 -9.05
N SER A 214 2.80 3.85 -9.82
CA SER A 214 3.85 4.13 -10.80
C SER A 214 4.04 5.64 -10.98
N TYR A 215 5.25 6.06 -11.34
CA TYR A 215 5.55 7.39 -11.84
C TYR A 215 6.69 7.32 -12.83
N ASN A 216 6.38 7.59 -14.10
CA ASN A 216 7.33 7.53 -15.20
C ASN A 216 8.18 6.24 -15.19
N SER A 217 7.58 5.16 -14.71
CA SER A 217 8.20 3.85 -14.56
C SER A 217 7.40 2.87 -15.39
N GLY A 218 7.98 2.45 -16.51
CA GLY A 218 7.34 1.54 -17.46
C GLY A 218 7.04 0.16 -16.86
N TYR A 219 5.87 -0.38 -17.19
CA TYR A 219 5.43 -1.76 -17.03
C TYR A 219 4.42 -2.07 -18.16
N ASN A 220 4.34 -3.28 -18.70
CA ASN A 220 3.36 -3.55 -19.75
C ASN A 220 1.95 -3.73 -19.14
N ALA A 221 1.07 -2.75 -19.33
CA ALA A 221 -0.26 -2.76 -18.73
C ALA A 221 -1.36 -3.30 -19.67
N ASN A 222 -1.07 -3.58 -20.95
CA ASN A 222 -2.13 -3.96 -21.89
C ASN A 222 -2.88 -5.21 -21.44
N GLY A 223 -4.21 -5.13 -21.35
CA GLY A 223 -5.04 -6.24 -20.87
C GLY A 223 -4.84 -6.55 -19.38
N SER A 224 -4.37 -5.60 -18.60
CA SER A 224 -4.23 -5.71 -17.14
C SER A 224 -5.25 -4.84 -16.41
N ALA A 225 -5.53 -5.22 -15.16
CA ALA A 225 -6.38 -4.45 -14.27
C ALA A 225 -5.79 -4.37 -12.86
N ILE A 226 -6.03 -3.24 -12.19
CA ILE A 226 -5.60 -2.98 -10.82
C ILE A 226 -6.83 -2.63 -10.00
N ARG A 227 -7.10 -3.39 -8.94
CA ARG A 227 -8.18 -3.12 -7.99
C ARG A 227 -7.62 -2.41 -6.77
N TRP A 228 -8.26 -1.30 -6.44
CA TRP A 228 -7.95 -0.43 -5.32
C TRP A 228 -9.02 -0.53 -4.26
N PHE A 229 -8.59 -0.59 -3.00
CA PHE A 229 -9.47 -0.80 -1.87
C PHE A 229 -8.82 -0.27 -0.59
N VAL A 230 -9.66 0.15 0.37
CA VAL A 230 -9.22 0.32 1.75
C VAL A 230 -9.31 -1.04 2.41
N PRO A 231 -8.24 -1.56 3.02
CA PRO A 231 -8.32 -2.77 3.84
C PRO A 231 -9.38 -2.58 4.94
N ASN A 232 -10.50 -3.30 4.82
CA ASN A 232 -11.66 -3.13 5.71
C ASN A 232 -11.79 -4.25 6.76
N GLY A 233 -10.70 -4.99 7.00
CA GLY A 233 -10.59 -5.94 8.10
C GLY A 233 -9.43 -5.55 9.01
N THR A 234 -9.66 -5.57 10.32
CA THR A 234 -8.54 -5.72 11.26
C THR A 234 -7.86 -7.04 10.92
N PRO A 235 -6.55 -7.05 10.60
CA PRO A 235 -5.84 -8.31 10.43
C PRO A 235 -6.12 -9.20 11.64
N THR A 236 -6.61 -10.41 11.43
CA THR A 236 -6.83 -11.34 12.53
C THR A 236 -5.48 -11.64 13.17
N ARG A 237 -5.24 -11.09 14.36
CA ARG A 237 -3.99 -11.31 15.08
C ARG A 237 -3.94 -12.78 15.51
N ARG A 238 -3.04 -13.55 14.91
CA ARG A 238 -2.88 -14.99 15.19
C ARG A 238 -2.12 -15.23 16.49
N ALA A 239 -1.07 -14.47 16.74
CA ALA A 239 -0.33 -14.50 18.00
C ALA A 239 0.27 -13.11 18.31
N GLU A 240 0.55 -12.86 19.59
CA GLU A 240 1.23 -11.65 20.06
C GLU A 240 2.17 -11.98 21.22
N TYR A 241 3.48 -11.93 20.98
CA TYR A 241 4.48 -12.19 22.01
C TYR A 241 5.07 -10.86 22.49
N ARG A 242 4.72 -10.47 23.72
CA ARG A 242 5.25 -9.25 24.36
C ARG A 242 6.57 -9.48 25.05
N PHE A 243 6.86 -10.73 25.43
CA PHE A 243 8.05 -11.14 26.20
C PHE A 243 8.14 -10.50 27.59
N ASP A 244 6.99 -10.18 28.18
CA ASP A 244 6.83 -9.50 29.46
C ASP A 244 7.01 -10.41 30.68
N GLU A 245 7.24 -11.71 30.49
CA GLU A 245 7.55 -12.61 31.59
C GLU A 245 8.90 -12.26 32.24
N TYR A 246 9.09 -12.63 33.51
CA TYR A 246 10.33 -12.31 34.24
C TYR A 246 11.47 -13.30 33.98
N SER A 247 11.15 -14.53 33.59
CA SER A 247 12.13 -15.58 33.37
C SER A 247 11.59 -16.67 32.46
N TYR A 248 12.49 -17.25 31.67
CA TYR A 248 12.24 -18.48 30.94
C TYR A 248 13.08 -19.62 31.52
N THR A 249 12.53 -20.83 31.46
CA THR A 249 13.06 -22.09 32.01
C THR A 249 13.25 -23.18 30.95
N GLY A 250 12.72 -23.01 29.74
CA GLY A 250 12.70 -24.03 28.69
C GLY A 250 11.42 -24.86 28.70
N ARG A 251 10.39 -24.42 29.44
CA ARG A 251 9.11 -25.13 29.53
C ARG A 251 8.18 -24.70 28.40
N VAL A 252 7.56 -25.67 27.73
CA VAL A 252 6.51 -25.40 26.73
C VAL A 252 5.39 -24.57 27.34
N GLY A 253 5.05 -23.47 26.65
CA GLY A 253 4.00 -22.53 27.06
C GLY A 253 4.47 -21.40 27.98
N GLU A 254 5.78 -21.24 28.21
CA GLU A 254 6.31 -20.18 29.07
C GLU A 254 6.44 -18.81 28.39
N VAL A 255 6.42 -18.76 27.05
CA VAL A 255 6.37 -17.49 26.31
C VAL A 255 4.93 -17.25 25.91
N LEU A 256 4.25 -16.32 26.57
CA LEU A 256 2.80 -16.18 26.47
C LEU A 256 2.39 -15.47 25.19
N ASP A 257 1.40 -16.06 24.50
CA ASP A 257 0.61 -15.40 23.48
C ASP A 257 -0.42 -14.50 24.17
N SER A 258 -0.32 -13.19 23.95
CA SER A 258 -1.22 -12.18 24.51
C SER A 258 -2.56 -12.09 23.79
N THR A 259 -2.79 -12.90 22.75
CA THR A 259 -4.10 -13.06 22.11
C THR A 259 -4.94 -14.13 22.81
N THR A 260 -6.17 -14.31 22.35
CA THR A 260 -7.06 -15.40 22.81
C THR A 260 -6.76 -16.75 22.15
N ASN A 261 -5.77 -16.85 21.25
CA ASN A 261 -5.54 -18.05 20.44
C ASN A 261 -4.61 -19.08 21.10
N SER A 262 -3.99 -18.74 22.24
CA SER A 262 -3.18 -19.66 23.04
C SER A 262 -1.97 -20.29 22.32
N ASN A 263 -1.37 -19.58 21.36
CA ASN A 263 -0.14 -20.04 20.69
C ASN A 263 1.10 -19.80 21.57
N ASN A 264 1.07 -20.22 22.83
CA ASN A 264 2.18 -19.99 23.77
C ASN A 264 3.43 -20.74 23.30
N GLY A 265 4.55 -20.03 23.24
CA GLY A 265 5.83 -20.56 22.79
C GLY A 265 6.70 -21.11 23.91
N VAL A 266 7.93 -21.45 23.52
CA VAL A 266 8.99 -21.95 24.40
C VAL A 266 10.32 -21.32 23.99
N ARG A 267 11.20 -21.03 24.94
CA ARG A 267 12.55 -20.60 24.56
C ARG A 267 13.31 -21.75 23.90
N VAL A 268 14.18 -21.41 22.97
CA VAL A 268 15.21 -22.30 22.44
C VAL A 268 16.56 -21.81 22.93
N GLY A 269 17.38 -22.73 23.44
CA GLY A 269 18.69 -22.42 24.01
C GLY A 269 18.61 -21.43 25.19
N THR A 270 19.40 -20.37 25.14
CA THR A 270 19.58 -19.41 26.24
C THR A 270 18.92 -18.05 25.98
N ALA A 271 17.98 -17.98 25.04
CA ALA A 271 17.16 -16.79 24.85
C ALA A 271 16.44 -16.42 26.17
N SER A 272 16.39 -15.12 26.47
CA SER A 272 15.93 -14.61 27.76
C SER A 272 15.15 -13.32 27.61
N THR A 273 14.27 -13.04 28.58
CA THR A 273 13.56 -11.77 28.71
C THR A 273 14.42 -10.71 29.40
N VAL A 274 14.42 -9.47 28.89
CA VAL A 274 15.18 -8.33 29.42
C VAL A 274 14.29 -7.11 29.63
N ALA A 275 14.64 -6.25 30.59
CA ALA A 275 13.86 -5.06 30.93
C ALA A 275 13.92 -3.91 29.89
N GLY A 276 14.80 -3.99 28.91
CA GLY A 276 15.03 -2.95 27.90
C GLY A 276 14.35 -3.23 26.56
N GLY A 277 13.08 -3.65 26.58
CA GLY A 277 12.30 -3.82 25.35
C GLY A 277 11.90 -2.50 24.72
N TYR A 278 11.36 -2.55 23.49
CA TYR A 278 10.77 -1.35 22.87
C TYR A 278 9.51 -0.89 23.62
N VAL A 279 8.68 -1.84 24.04
CA VAL A 279 7.57 -1.65 24.98
C VAL A 279 7.83 -2.58 26.15
N CYS A 280 7.89 -2.06 27.37
CA CYS A 280 8.13 -2.87 28.57
C CYS A 280 9.39 -3.75 28.44
N ARG A 281 9.23 -5.08 28.45
CA ARG A 281 10.34 -6.03 28.33
C ARG A 281 10.49 -6.48 26.88
N GLY A 282 11.56 -7.22 26.60
CA GLY A 282 11.82 -7.75 25.27
C GLY A 282 12.58 -9.06 25.31
N LEU A 283 12.61 -9.76 24.18
CA LEU A 283 13.42 -10.94 24.00
C LEU A 283 14.86 -10.55 23.64
N SER A 284 15.81 -11.01 24.45
CA SER A 284 17.24 -10.99 24.14
C SER A 284 17.66 -12.36 23.62
N VAL A 285 18.14 -12.38 22.38
CA VAL A 285 18.61 -13.59 21.69
C VAL A 285 20.13 -13.51 21.51
N PRO A 286 20.92 -14.38 22.17
CA PRO A 286 22.36 -14.46 21.93
C PRO A 286 22.70 -14.84 20.48
N ALA A 287 23.92 -14.54 20.05
CA ALA A 287 24.36 -14.87 18.71
C ALA A 287 24.46 -16.39 18.51
N ASN A 288 23.86 -16.89 17.43
CA ASN A 288 23.95 -18.29 17.02
C ASN A 288 25.28 -18.54 16.27
N THR A 289 26.40 -18.58 17.01
CA THR A 289 27.75 -18.77 16.45
C THR A 289 28.24 -20.21 16.47
N THR A 290 27.42 -21.13 16.98
CA THR A 290 27.71 -22.57 17.05
C THR A 290 26.56 -23.36 16.44
N SER A 291 26.56 -24.69 16.55
CA SER A 291 25.41 -25.52 16.17
C SER A 291 24.20 -25.32 17.09
N ALA A 292 24.34 -24.67 18.24
CA ALA A 292 23.24 -24.35 19.13
C ALA A 292 22.41 -23.17 18.58
N SER A 293 21.09 -23.31 18.60
CA SER A 293 20.15 -22.24 18.29
C SER A 293 19.64 -21.56 19.56
N HIS A 294 19.44 -20.25 19.46
CA HIS A 294 18.82 -19.40 20.45
C HIS A 294 17.68 -18.66 19.77
N ALA A 295 16.47 -18.81 20.30
CA ALA A 295 15.25 -18.25 19.73
C ALA A 295 14.09 -18.37 20.73
N VAL A 296 12.90 -17.99 20.28
CA VAL A 296 11.64 -18.53 20.80
C VAL A 296 11.01 -19.35 19.69
N ASP A 297 10.68 -20.59 20.00
CA ASP A 297 9.80 -21.39 19.15
C ASP A 297 8.36 -21.06 19.54
N THR A 298 7.64 -20.49 18.58
CA THR A 298 6.24 -20.07 18.77
C THR A 298 5.27 -21.25 18.75
N LEU A 299 5.70 -22.42 18.29
CA LEU A 299 4.87 -23.60 18.00
C LEU A 299 3.75 -23.35 16.97
N LEU A 300 3.72 -22.15 16.37
CA LEU A 300 2.76 -21.77 15.36
C LEU A 300 3.22 -22.31 14.00
N ASP A 301 2.46 -23.26 13.46
CA ASP A 301 2.60 -23.65 12.07
C ASP A 301 2.04 -22.54 11.17
N VAL A 302 2.91 -21.95 10.34
CA VAL A 302 2.53 -20.86 9.44
C VAL A 302 1.50 -21.32 8.40
N ASN A 303 1.59 -22.56 7.92
CA ASN A 303 0.72 -23.08 6.86
C ASN A 303 -0.73 -23.18 7.35
N SER A 304 -0.95 -23.79 8.51
CA SER A 304 -2.29 -23.98 9.08
C SER A 304 -2.75 -22.81 9.95
N GLY A 305 -1.83 -22.12 10.62
CA GLY A 305 -2.11 -21.03 11.56
C GLY A 305 -2.32 -19.67 10.90
N ILE A 306 -1.59 -19.36 9.83
CA ILE A 306 -1.70 -18.08 9.11
C ILE A 306 -2.23 -18.27 7.70
N GLY A 307 -1.65 -19.20 6.94
CA GLY A 307 -2.05 -19.54 5.58
C GLY A 307 -1.43 -18.65 4.50
N ASP A 308 -2.03 -18.68 3.31
CA ASP A 308 -1.44 -18.16 2.07
C ASP A 308 -1.33 -16.64 2.00
N LYS A 309 -1.91 -15.93 2.97
CA LYS A 309 -1.82 -14.48 3.10
C LYS A 309 -1.67 -14.11 4.57
N GLY A 310 -0.68 -13.28 4.88
CA GLY A 310 -0.40 -12.92 6.26
C GLY A 310 0.66 -11.85 6.38
N ALA A 311 0.97 -11.51 7.64
CA ALA A 311 2.06 -10.63 7.97
C ALA A 311 2.68 -11.04 9.31
N VAL A 312 3.98 -10.81 9.46
CA VAL A 312 4.71 -10.87 10.73
C VAL A 312 5.35 -9.51 10.96
N THR A 313 5.15 -8.93 12.14
CA THR A 313 5.66 -7.61 12.50
C THR A 313 6.28 -7.64 13.88
N PHE A 314 7.43 -6.98 14.07
CA PHE A 314 8.11 -6.95 15.36
C PHE A 314 9.05 -5.75 15.47
N TRP A 315 9.35 -5.36 16.71
CA TRP A 315 10.42 -4.41 17.00
C TRP A 315 11.75 -5.13 17.11
N TYR A 316 12.79 -4.58 16.51
CA TYR A 316 14.13 -5.16 16.49
C TYR A 316 15.21 -4.12 16.76
N ALA A 317 16.15 -4.47 17.63
CA ALA A 317 17.40 -3.75 17.84
C ALA A 317 18.54 -4.79 17.94
N ALA A 318 19.69 -4.46 17.34
CA ALA A 318 20.88 -5.30 17.38
C ALA A 318 21.95 -4.67 18.28
N ASN A 319 22.71 -5.48 18.98
CA ASN A 319 23.84 -5.00 19.80
C ASN A 319 25.04 -4.53 18.95
N THR A 320 25.02 -4.78 17.64
CA THR A 320 25.99 -4.33 16.66
C THR A 320 25.29 -3.51 15.57
N THR A 321 26.06 -2.79 14.76
CA THR A 321 25.52 -2.19 13.53
C THR A 321 24.99 -3.30 12.61
N TRP A 322 23.96 -2.99 11.81
CA TRP A 322 23.32 -4.00 10.97
C TRP A 322 24.25 -4.56 9.88
N ASN A 323 25.17 -3.73 9.38
CA ASN A 323 26.17 -4.07 8.36
C ASN A 323 27.42 -4.76 8.95
N ASN A 324 27.20 -5.77 9.80
CA ASN A 324 28.27 -6.48 10.50
C ASN A 324 28.22 -7.99 10.21
N SER A 325 27.12 -8.63 10.60
CA SER A 325 26.94 -10.08 10.48
C SER A 325 25.51 -10.41 10.09
N ALA A 326 25.32 -11.57 9.47
CA ALA A 326 23.98 -12.05 9.19
C ALA A 326 23.28 -12.47 10.49
N ALA A 327 21.97 -12.23 10.58
CA ALA A 327 21.15 -12.64 11.71
C ALA A 327 19.78 -13.12 11.19
N MET A 328 19.43 -14.36 11.50
CA MET A 328 18.07 -14.85 11.26
C MET A 328 17.11 -14.16 12.22
N LEU A 329 16.05 -13.54 11.70
CA LEU A 329 15.10 -12.76 12.48
C LEU A 329 13.78 -13.51 12.71
N LEU A 330 13.39 -14.34 11.75
CA LEU A 330 12.33 -15.34 11.88
C LEU A 330 12.61 -16.49 10.92
N ASP A 331 12.23 -17.69 11.31
CA ASP A 331 12.38 -18.89 10.49
C ASP A 331 11.26 -19.89 10.82
N ALA A 332 10.59 -20.37 9.79
CA ALA A 332 9.60 -21.46 9.84
C ALA A 332 9.93 -22.54 8.78
N THR A 333 11.19 -22.59 8.34
CA THR A 333 11.66 -23.53 7.33
C THR A 333 11.70 -24.95 7.91
N THR A 334 10.85 -25.84 7.37
CA THR A 334 10.84 -27.28 7.73
C THR A 334 11.58 -28.15 6.71
N SER A 335 11.80 -27.63 5.50
CA SER A 335 12.56 -28.27 4.43
C SER A 335 13.32 -27.20 3.65
N THR A 336 14.54 -27.51 3.22
CA THR A 336 15.34 -26.60 2.37
C THR A 336 14.70 -26.33 1.01
N SER A 337 13.79 -27.21 0.55
CA SER A 337 13.00 -27.00 -0.66
C SER A 337 11.81 -26.07 -0.47
N ARG A 338 11.41 -25.79 0.78
CA ARG A 338 10.26 -24.95 1.13
C ARG A 338 10.63 -23.94 2.23
N PRO A 339 11.54 -22.99 1.95
CA PRO A 339 11.93 -21.97 2.91
C PRO A 339 10.78 -21.03 3.32
N PHE A 340 10.79 -20.63 4.58
CA PHE A 340 10.02 -19.50 5.10
C PHE A 340 10.89 -18.76 6.12
N PHE A 341 11.52 -17.67 5.74
CA PHE A 341 12.40 -16.93 6.64
C PHE A 341 12.52 -15.44 6.32
N LEU A 342 12.96 -14.67 7.31
CA LEU A 342 13.50 -13.32 7.16
C LEU A 342 14.87 -13.26 7.83
N VAL A 343 15.87 -12.84 7.06
CA VAL A 343 17.25 -12.71 7.51
C VAL A 343 17.73 -11.28 7.30
N ARG A 344 18.45 -10.73 8.28
CA ARG A 344 19.35 -9.59 8.07
C ARG A 344 20.65 -10.13 7.51
N GLN A 345 21.07 -9.69 6.34
CA GLN A 345 22.33 -10.09 5.72
C GLN A 345 23.51 -9.30 6.33
N ALA A 346 24.74 -9.76 6.08
CA ALA A 346 25.94 -9.14 6.65
C ALA A 346 26.18 -7.70 6.16
N ASP A 347 25.65 -7.34 4.99
CA ASP A 347 25.67 -5.97 4.46
C ASP A 347 24.59 -5.05 5.07
N GLY A 348 23.76 -5.58 5.98
CA GLY A 348 22.67 -4.87 6.63
C GLY A 348 21.36 -4.83 5.82
N SER A 349 21.29 -5.42 4.64
CA SER A 349 20.03 -5.60 3.92
C SER A 349 19.15 -6.66 4.59
N LEU A 350 17.83 -6.58 4.39
CA LEU A 350 16.89 -7.62 4.81
C LEU A 350 16.50 -8.46 3.59
N ARG A 351 16.45 -9.78 3.76
CA ARG A 351 15.94 -10.71 2.75
C ARG A 351 14.86 -11.61 3.36
N ALA A 352 13.68 -11.58 2.77
CA ALA A 352 12.59 -12.49 3.07
C ALA A 352 12.43 -13.47 1.91
N THR A 353 12.29 -14.76 2.21
CA THR A 353 12.05 -15.82 1.22
C THR A 353 10.94 -16.72 1.71
N ILE A 354 9.95 -16.95 0.85
CA ILE A 354 8.82 -17.84 1.06
C ILE A 354 8.71 -18.74 -0.17
N ALA A 355 8.46 -20.03 0.05
CA ALA A 355 8.13 -20.97 -1.01
C ALA A 355 6.65 -21.36 -0.98
N ASP A 356 6.10 -21.66 -2.14
CA ASP A 356 4.78 -22.28 -2.23
C ASP A 356 4.85 -23.81 -1.99
N GLY A 357 3.70 -24.48 -2.02
CA GLY A 357 3.60 -25.92 -1.80
C GLY A 357 4.40 -26.78 -2.79
N ASN A 358 4.81 -26.23 -3.94
CA ASN A 358 5.62 -26.89 -4.95
C ASN A 358 7.11 -26.46 -4.92
N GLY A 359 7.49 -25.56 -4.00
CA GLY A 359 8.85 -25.05 -3.88
C GLY A 359 9.15 -23.83 -4.76
N ALA A 360 8.16 -23.22 -5.42
CA ALA A 360 8.39 -21.99 -6.17
C ALA A 360 8.70 -20.84 -5.21
N LEU A 361 9.81 -20.15 -5.45
CA LEU A 361 10.32 -19.13 -4.53
C LEU A 361 9.76 -17.75 -4.82
N LEU A 362 9.39 -17.05 -3.75
CA LEU A 362 9.08 -15.64 -3.71
C LEU A 362 10.06 -14.98 -2.73
N SER A 363 11.01 -14.22 -3.26
CA SER A 363 12.08 -13.59 -2.46
C SER A 363 12.13 -12.08 -2.67
N ALA A 364 12.04 -11.33 -1.57
CA ALA A 364 12.21 -9.88 -1.56
C ALA A 364 13.49 -9.52 -0.79
N THR A 365 14.26 -8.57 -1.31
CA THR A 365 15.48 -8.06 -0.68
C THR A 365 15.45 -6.54 -0.66
N THR A 366 15.85 -5.92 0.44
CA THR A 366 15.97 -4.46 0.56
C THR A 366 17.35 -3.99 0.11
N GLY A 367 17.51 -2.68 -0.11
CA GLY A 367 18.86 -2.08 -0.07
C GLY A 367 19.50 -2.23 1.32
N ALA A 368 20.81 -2.08 1.41
CA ALA A 368 21.55 -2.09 2.67
C ALA A 368 21.01 -1.03 3.65
N GLN A 369 20.78 -1.42 4.90
CA GLN A 369 20.25 -0.53 5.93
C GLN A 369 21.38 -0.09 6.87
N ASN A 370 21.57 1.23 6.98
CA ASN A 370 22.56 1.83 7.87
C ASN A 370 21.94 2.08 9.26
N VAL A 371 21.83 1.02 10.07
CA VAL A 371 21.26 1.10 11.42
C VAL A 371 22.36 0.88 12.46
N ALA A 372 22.49 1.87 13.36
CA ALA A 372 23.46 1.83 14.46
C ALA A 372 23.09 0.75 15.50
N ALA A 373 24.09 0.32 16.27
CA ALA A 373 23.86 -0.57 17.41
C ALA A 373 22.87 0.05 18.41
N GLY A 374 21.96 -0.77 18.94
CA GLY A 374 20.91 -0.38 19.88
C GLY A 374 19.74 0.41 19.28
N ALA A 375 19.82 0.80 18.00
CA ALA A 375 18.74 1.57 17.37
C ALA A 375 17.56 0.66 17.00
N TRP A 376 16.39 0.94 17.59
CA TRP A 376 15.14 0.23 17.31
C TRP A 376 14.59 0.51 15.91
N ARG A 377 14.11 -0.54 15.26
CA ARG A 377 13.34 -0.49 14.01
C ARG A 377 12.12 -1.39 14.12
N HIS A 378 10.99 -0.92 13.63
CA HIS A 378 9.82 -1.78 13.43
C HIS A 378 9.97 -2.46 12.07
N ILE A 379 10.07 -3.78 12.06
CA ILE A 379 10.22 -4.58 10.85
C ILE A 379 8.92 -5.31 10.60
N ALA A 380 8.47 -5.35 9.34
CA ALA A 380 7.35 -6.17 8.94
C ALA A 380 7.63 -6.89 7.62
N ILE A 381 7.14 -8.12 7.50
CA ILE A 381 6.93 -8.78 6.23
C ILE A 381 5.45 -9.05 6.03
N SER A 382 4.99 -8.96 4.78
CA SER A 382 3.65 -9.40 4.40
C SER A 382 3.72 -10.24 3.14
N TRP A 383 2.96 -11.32 3.09
CA TRP A 383 2.85 -12.17 1.91
C TRP A 383 1.42 -12.35 1.47
N ARG A 384 1.28 -12.64 0.19
CA ARG A 384 0.08 -13.17 -0.42
C ARG A 384 0.52 -14.10 -1.55
N LEU A 385 0.22 -15.37 -1.43
CA LEU A 385 0.29 -16.32 -2.52
C LEU A 385 -1.07 -16.34 -3.23
N ALA A 386 -1.05 -16.25 -4.56
CA ALA A 386 -2.23 -16.34 -5.38
C ALA A 386 -1.92 -17.07 -6.69
N THR A 387 -2.92 -17.72 -7.26
CA THR A 387 -2.82 -18.31 -8.60
C THR A 387 -2.77 -17.20 -9.65
N GLY A 388 -2.06 -17.49 -10.75
CA GLY A 388 -1.92 -16.60 -11.90
C GLY A 388 -0.56 -15.90 -12.00
N THR A 389 -0.24 -15.45 -13.21
CA THR A 389 1.08 -14.90 -13.55
C THR A 389 1.36 -13.61 -12.76
N GLY A 390 2.42 -13.61 -11.94
CA GLY A 390 2.84 -12.44 -11.16
C GLY A 390 1.87 -12.04 -10.04
N GLN A 391 0.93 -12.91 -9.66
CA GLN A 391 -0.14 -12.58 -8.71
C GLN A 391 0.29 -12.70 -7.23
N SER A 392 1.40 -13.40 -6.96
CA SER A 392 1.93 -13.54 -5.61
C SER A 392 2.87 -12.40 -5.28
N SER A 393 2.82 -11.92 -4.04
CA SER A 393 3.58 -10.75 -3.59
C SER A 393 4.14 -10.93 -2.19
N LEU A 394 5.37 -10.47 -2.00
CA LEU A 394 6.08 -10.42 -0.72
C LEU A 394 6.66 -9.02 -0.57
N ARG A 395 6.44 -8.41 0.59
CA ARG A 395 6.86 -7.03 0.89
C ARG A 395 7.56 -6.98 2.24
N ILE A 396 8.56 -6.12 2.33
CA ILE A 396 9.34 -5.83 3.53
C ILE A 396 9.15 -4.36 3.87
N TYR A 397 8.88 -4.08 5.14
CA TYR A 397 8.70 -2.73 5.66
C TYR A 397 9.65 -2.47 6.82
N ILE A 398 10.17 -1.25 6.89
CA ILE A 398 10.92 -0.71 8.03
C ILE A 398 10.26 0.58 8.46
N ASN A 399 9.88 0.67 9.74
CA ASN A 399 9.17 1.81 10.34
C ASN A 399 7.90 2.22 9.56
N GLY A 400 7.23 1.25 8.96
CA GLY A 400 6.00 1.47 8.17
C GLY A 400 6.25 1.77 6.68
N LEU A 401 7.48 2.10 6.28
CA LEU A 401 7.82 2.30 4.87
C LEU A 401 8.13 0.97 4.18
N GLN A 402 7.53 0.74 3.01
CA GLN A 402 7.91 -0.39 2.16
C GLN A 402 9.31 -0.15 1.58
N VAL A 403 10.25 -1.03 1.92
CA VAL A 403 11.67 -0.92 1.53
C VAL A 403 12.17 -2.11 0.70
N GLY A 404 11.32 -3.11 0.50
CA GLY A 404 11.58 -4.25 -0.38
C GLY A 404 10.26 -4.86 -0.85
N ALA A 405 10.23 -5.32 -2.10
CA ALA A 405 9.06 -6.01 -2.65
C ALA A 405 9.49 -6.98 -3.75
N ALA A 406 8.72 -8.04 -3.92
CA ALA A 406 8.82 -8.97 -5.03
C ALA A 406 7.44 -9.46 -5.42
N THR A 407 7.28 -9.77 -6.71
CA THR A 407 6.12 -10.46 -7.26
C THR A 407 6.57 -11.67 -8.08
N THR A 408 5.84 -12.78 -7.99
CA THR A 408 6.14 -13.99 -8.76
C THR A 408 4.87 -14.79 -9.06
N THR A 409 5.02 -15.85 -9.84
CA THR A 409 3.96 -16.84 -10.09
C THR A 409 4.16 -18.01 -9.13
N THR A 410 3.12 -18.37 -8.38
CA THR A 410 3.10 -19.54 -7.48
C THR A 410 1.81 -20.34 -7.67
N THR A 411 1.70 -21.49 -7.03
CA THR A 411 0.46 -22.27 -6.92
C THR A 411 -0.65 -21.55 -6.15
N GLY A 412 -0.30 -20.50 -5.40
CA GLY A 412 -1.23 -19.76 -4.56
C GLY A 412 -1.46 -20.38 -3.19
N SER A 413 -0.69 -21.42 -2.82
CA SER A 413 -0.74 -22.09 -1.53
C SER A 413 0.66 -22.25 -0.94
N LEU A 414 0.82 -22.08 0.37
CA LEU A 414 2.03 -22.43 1.12
C LEU A 414 2.35 -23.92 1.08
#